data_AF-A0A1A8H718-F1
#
_entry.id   AF-A0A1A8H718-F1
#
_cell.length_a   1.000
_cell.length_b   1.000
_cell.length_c   1.000
_cell.angle_alpha   90.00
_cell.angle_beta   90.00
_cell.angle_gamma   90.00
#
_symmetry.space_group_name_H-M   'P 1'
#
loop_
_entity.id
_entity.type
_entity.pdbx_description
1 polymer ?
#
loop_
_entity_poly.entity_id
_entity_poly.type
_entity_poly.pdbx_seq_one_letter_code
_entity_poly.pdbx_strand_id
1 'polypeptide(L)'
;DAKVEEVRDFDYDAYIIHAEEDATWVEKRMVPLEKDKCRFCLEDRDSILGFTQLESIVDNIRKSRKILFVVTESLLTDPWCARFTVHQ
;
A
#
# COMPACT_ATOMS: atom_id res chain seq x y z
N ASP A 1 -20.79 27.99 1.22
CA ASP A 1 -19.42 27.64 1.66
C ASP A 1 -18.97 26.38 0.96
N ALA A 2 -18.25 26.54 -0.15
CA ALA A 2 -17.66 25.42 -0.87
C ALA A 2 -16.61 24.78 0.05
N LYS A 3 -16.84 23.53 0.46
CA LYS A 3 -15.78 22.73 1.08
C LYS A 3 -14.66 22.63 0.04
N VAL A 4 -13.58 23.33 0.30
CA VAL A 4 -12.31 23.09 -0.37
C VAL A 4 -11.96 21.65 -0.02
N GLU A 5 -12.18 20.72 -0.95
CA GLU A 5 -11.45 19.46 -0.92
C GLU A 5 -9.99 19.89 -1.05
N GLU A 6 -9.23 19.80 0.05
CA GLU A 6 -7.77 19.80 -0.06
C GLU A 6 -7.44 18.71 -1.06
N VAL A 7 -7.02 19.10 -2.26
CA VAL A 7 -6.40 18.18 -3.20
C VAL A 7 -5.12 17.73 -2.50
N ARG A 8 -5.21 16.66 -1.71
CA ARG A 8 -4.04 16.01 -1.17
C ARG A 8 -3.29 15.50 -2.38
N ASP A 9 -2.13 16.08 -2.64
CA ASP A 9 -1.20 15.53 -3.61
C ASP A 9 -0.74 14.18 -3.07
N PHE A 10 -1.25 13.12 -3.68
CA PHE A 10 -0.85 11.75 -3.38
C PHE A 10 0.23 11.34 -4.37
N ASP A 11 1.36 10.85 -3.84
CA ASP A 11 2.47 10.34 -4.65
C ASP A 11 2.06 9.08 -5.44
N TYR A 12 1.10 8.31 -4.90
CA TYR A 12 0.67 7.02 -5.45
C TYR A 12 -0.85 6.91 -5.59
N ASP A 13 -1.28 6.12 -6.57
CA ASP A 13 -2.66 5.73 -6.83
C ASP A 13 -3.16 4.71 -5.81
N ALA A 14 -2.30 3.75 -5.45
CA ALA A 14 -2.61 2.78 -4.42
C ALA A 14 -1.35 2.25 -3.74
N TYR A 15 -1.43 2.05 -2.42
CA TYR A 15 -0.50 1.22 -1.67
C TYR A 15 -0.97 -0.23 -1.71
N ILE A 16 -0.07 -1.14 -2.11
CA ILE A 16 -0.37 -2.57 -2.21
C ILE A 16 0.10 -3.27 -0.94
N ILE A 17 -0.83 -3.86 -0.20
CA ILE A 17 -0.54 -4.67 0.97
C ILE A 17 -0.71 -6.14 0.59
N HIS A 18 0.33 -6.94 0.85
CA HIS A 18 0.38 -8.36 0.56
C HIS A 18 1.26 -9.07 1.59
N ALA A 19 1.19 -10.40 1.65
CA ALA A 19 2.13 -11.18 2.45
C ALA A 19 3.50 -11.21 1.75
N GLU A 20 4.58 -11.41 2.51
CA GLU A 20 5.95 -11.49 1.97
C GLU A 20 6.06 -12.58 0.89
N GLU A 21 5.39 -13.72 1.09
CA GLU A 21 5.39 -14.84 0.14
C GLU A 21 4.78 -14.49 -1.22
N ASP A 22 3.91 -13.48 -1.26
CA ASP A 22 3.22 -13.05 -2.48
C ASP A 22 3.97 -11.94 -3.23
N ALA A 23 5.07 -11.40 -2.68
CA ALA A 23 5.80 -10.24 -3.23
C ALA A 23 6.18 -10.42 -4.71
N THR A 24 6.73 -11.58 -5.06
CA THR A 24 7.11 -11.89 -6.46
C THR A 24 5.91 -11.90 -7.40
N TRP A 25 4.75 -12.37 -6.93
CA TRP A 25 3.53 -12.36 -7.75
C TRP A 25 3.01 -10.93 -7.93
N VAL A 26 3.02 -10.14 -6.85
CA VAL A 26 2.59 -8.74 -6.85
C VAL A 26 3.46 -7.93 -7.81
N GLU A 27 4.78 -8.01 -7.71
CA GLU A 27 5.69 -7.28 -8.60
C GLU A 27 5.41 -7.61 -10.07
N LYS A 28 5.30 -8.91 -10.41
CA LYS A 28 5.04 -9.37 -11.79
C LYS A 28 3.69 -8.93 -12.34
N ARG A 29 2.69 -8.67 -11.50
CA ARG A 29 1.34 -8.29 -11.92
C ARG A 29 1.09 -6.79 -11.87
N MET A 30 1.63 -6.10 -10.88
CA MET A 30 1.34 -4.69 -10.61
C MET A 30 2.28 -3.76 -11.37
N VAL A 31 3.60 -4.04 -11.39
CA VAL A 31 4.58 -3.18 -12.06
C VAL A 31 4.27 -2.98 -13.57
N PRO A 32 3.84 -4.00 -14.34
CA PRO A 32 3.47 -3.78 -15.74
C PRO A 32 2.29 -2.82 -15.93
N LEU A 33 1.40 -2.68 -14.95
CA LEU A 33 0.25 -1.78 -15.01
C LEU A 33 0.65 -0.31 -14.77
N GLU A 34 1.86 -0.04 -14.27
CA GLU A 34 2.35 1.32 -14.06
C GLU A 34 2.67 2.08 -15.36
N LYS A 35 2.80 1.36 -16.49
CA LYS A 35 3.20 1.96 -17.77
C LYS A 35 2.19 2.93 -18.37
N ASP A 36 0.90 2.81 -18.04
CA ASP A 36 -0.16 3.53 -18.77
C ASP A 36 -1.10 4.38 -17.90
N LYS A 37 -1.34 4.03 -16.61
CA LYS A 37 -2.49 4.63 -15.87
C LYS A 37 -2.36 4.82 -14.35
N CYS A 38 -1.50 4.07 -13.67
CA CYS A 38 -1.46 4.05 -12.20
C CYS A 38 -0.02 4.09 -11.69
N ARG A 39 0.20 4.65 -10.50
CA ARG A 39 1.47 4.52 -9.78
C ARG A 39 1.23 3.79 -8.46
N PHE A 40 1.95 2.70 -8.20
CA PHE A 40 1.76 1.91 -6.98
C PHE A 40 2.86 2.21 -5.96
N CYS A 41 2.51 2.17 -4.68
CA CYS A 41 3.50 2.08 -3.60
C CYS A 41 3.67 0.60 -3.25
N LEU A 42 4.91 0.11 -3.31
CA LEU A 42 5.30 -1.26 -2.96
C LEU A 42 6.29 -1.24 -1.80
N GLU A 43 6.07 -2.08 -0.78
CA GLU A 43 6.89 -2.09 0.44
C GLU A 43 8.38 -2.31 0.14
N ASP A 44 8.69 -3.26 -0.74
CA ASP A 44 10.07 -3.63 -1.09
C ASP A 44 10.82 -2.57 -1.92
N ARG A 45 10.09 -1.66 -2.58
CA ARG A 45 10.66 -0.67 -3.50
C ARG A 45 10.71 0.73 -2.91
N ASP A 46 9.65 1.12 -2.21
CA ASP A 46 9.36 2.52 -1.90
C ASP A 46 9.51 2.86 -0.40
N SER A 47 9.77 1.86 0.46
CA SER A 47 9.97 2.08 1.90
C SER A 47 11.28 2.84 2.19
N ILE A 48 11.21 3.76 3.15
CA ILE A 48 12.34 4.61 3.53
C ILE A 48 13.20 3.90 4.59
N LEU A 49 14.51 3.82 4.35
CA LEU A 49 15.46 3.28 5.32
C LEU A 49 15.49 4.13 6.60
N GLY A 50 15.58 3.46 7.75
CA GLY A 50 15.60 4.11 9.07
C GLY A 50 14.22 4.31 9.70
N PHE A 51 13.15 3.95 9.01
CA PHE A 51 11.80 3.91 9.55
C PHE A 51 11.52 2.51 10.12
N THR A 52 10.74 2.45 11.21
CA THR A 52 10.16 1.18 11.66
C THR A 52 9.11 0.70 10.66
N GLN A 53 8.84 -0.60 10.62
CA GLN A 53 7.83 -1.15 9.69
C GLN A 53 6.45 -0.48 9.83
N LEU A 54 6.04 -0.16 11.06
CA LEU A 54 4.79 0.56 11.30
C LEU A 54 4.83 1.99 10.73
N GLU A 55 5.95 2.70 10.87
CA GLU A 55 6.11 4.04 10.31
C GLU A 55 6.08 4.00 8.78
N SER A 56 6.72 2.99 8.16
CA SER A 56 6.65 2.78 6.71
C SER A 56 5.22 2.51 6.24
N ILE A 57 4.46 1.66 6.94
CA ILE A 57 3.04 1.41 6.62
C ILE A 57 2.22 2.70 6.71
N VAL A 58 2.37 3.46 7.79
CA VAL A 58 1.63 4.72 7.98
C VAL A 58 2.00 5.76 6.91
N ASP A 59 3.27 5.87 6.56
CA ASP A 59 3.75 6.78 5.51
C ASP A 59 3.21 6.38 4.13
N ASN A 60 3.28 5.10 3.77
CA ASN A 60 2.77 4.57 2.51
C ASN A 60 1.26 4.74 2.36
N ILE A 61 0.50 4.57 3.45
CA ILE A 61 -0.94 4.87 3.49
C ILE A 61 -1.20 6.36 3.25
N ARG A 62 -0.44 7.25 3.90
CA ARG A 62 -0.63 8.70 3.76
C ARG A 62 -0.33 9.20 2.35
N LYS A 63 0.65 8.60 1.68
CA LYS A 63 1.08 8.96 0.32
C LYS A 63 0.22 8.36 -0.79
N SER A 64 -0.73 7.49 -0.46
CA SER A 64 -1.51 6.74 -1.45
C SER A 64 -2.99 7.12 -1.45
N ARG A 65 -3.58 7.33 -2.65
CA ARG A 65 -5.02 7.62 -2.81
C ARG A 65 -5.92 6.50 -2.30
N LYS A 66 -5.47 5.26 -2.46
CA LYS A 66 -6.19 4.03 -2.11
C LYS A 66 -5.24 3.05 -1.43
N ILE A 67 -5.83 2.06 -0.77
CA ILE A 67 -5.13 0.90 -0.23
C ILE A 67 -5.75 -0.32 -0.90
N LEU A 68 -4.92 -1.21 -1.44
CA LEU A 68 -5.33 -2.44 -2.10
C LEU A 68 -4.69 -3.64 -1.40
N PHE A 69 -5.51 -4.52 -0.85
CA PHE A 69 -5.05 -5.75 -0.22
C PHE A 69 -5.07 -6.90 -1.23
N VAL A 70 -3.95 -7.63 -1.30
CA VAL A 70 -3.86 -8.91 -2.01
C VAL A 70 -4.12 -10.02 -1.00
N VAL A 71 -5.38 -10.46 -0.93
CA VAL A 71 -5.82 -11.41 0.10
C VAL A 71 -5.52 -12.84 -0.33
N THR A 72 -4.62 -13.48 0.41
CA THR A 72 -4.23 -14.90 0.30
C THR A 72 -4.30 -15.56 1.68
N GLU A 73 -4.16 -16.88 1.75
CA GLU A 73 -4.04 -17.58 3.03
C GLU A 73 -2.84 -17.05 3.84
N SER A 74 -1.70 -16.82 3.17
CA SER A 74 -0.50 -16.24 3.77
C SER A 74 -0.79 -14.91 4.46
N LEU A 75 -1.48 -13.98 3.76
CA LEU A 75 -1.83 -12.69 4.35
C LEU A 75 -2.77 -12.84 5.55
N LEU A 76 -3.74 -13.75 5.49
CA LEU A 76 -4.69 -13.96 6.60
C LEU A 76 -4.01 -14.57 7.84
N THR A 77 -2.92 -15.31 7.65
CA THR A 77 -2.12 -15.86 8.76
C THR A 77 -0.97 -14.95 9.22
N ASP A 78 -0.73 -13.85 8.50
CA ASP A 78 0.33 -12.91 8.82
C ASP A 78 0.02 -12.16 10.14
N PRO A 79 0.90 -12.24 11.16
CA PRO A 79 0.74 -11.51 12.42
C PRO A 79 0.57 -9.98 12.24
N TRP A 80 1.08 -9.43 11.14
CA TRP A 80 0.95 -8.01 10.80
C TRP A 80 -0.41 -7.67 10.19
N CYS A 81 -1.06 -8.60 9.48
CA CYS A 81 -2.39 -8.37 8.94
C CYS A 81 -3.42 -8.09 10.05
N ALA A 82 -3.25 -8.71 11.22
CA ALA A 82 -4.10 -8.49 12.39
C ALA A 82 -4.08 -7.03 12.92
N ARG A 83 -3.10 -6.21 12.48
CA ARG A 83 -3.02 -4.78 12.86
C ARG A 83 -3.95 -3.89 12.06
N PHE A 84 -4.46 -4.35 10.91
CA PHE A 84 -5.46 -3.63 10.15
C PHE A 84 -6.86 -3.96 10.69
N THR A 85 -7.27 -3.25 11.74
CA THR A 85 -8.60 -3.42 12.34
C THR A 85 -9.60 -2.45 11.70
N VAL A 86 -10.71 -2.99 11.18
CA VAL A 86 -11.84 -2.17 10.74
C VAL A 86 -12.58 -1.68 11.98
N HIS A 87 -12.50 -0.37 12.25
CA HIS A 87 -13.37 0.27 13.22
C HIS A 87 -14.72 0.55 12.53
N GLN A 88 -15.79 -0.04 13.04
CA GLN A 88 -17.17 0.25 12.62
C GLN A 88 -17.70 1.52 13.27
#